data_AF-A0A957F5V1-F1
#
_entry.id   AF-A0A957F5V1-F1
#
_cell.length_a   1.000
_cell.length_b   1.000
_cell.length_c   1.000
_cell.angle_alpha   90.00
_cell.angle_beta   90.00
_cell.angle_gamma   90.00
#
_symmetry.space_group_name_H-M   'P 1'
#
loop_
_entity.id
_entity.type
_entity.pdbx_description
1 polymer ?
#
loop_
_entity_poly.entity_id
_entity_poly.type
_entity_poly.pdbx_seq_one_letter_code
_entity_poly.pdbx_strand_id
1 'polypeptide(L)' 'MPDSKDDMLLELAVAARATWIITFNLRHFRGIDQFGVQTIKPRDFLVEIGEIK' A
#
# COMPACT_ATOMS: atom_id res chain seq x y z
N MET A 1 14.94 -4.91 6.13
CA MET A 1 14.35 -5.55 7.32
C MET A 1 13.01 -4.86 7.54
N PRO A 2 11.94 -5.58 7.93
CA PRO A 2 10.71 -4.96 8.38
C PRO A 2 11.04 -4.03 9.57
N ASP A 3 10.50 -2.82 9.57
CA ASP A 3 10.61 -1.84 10.65
C ASP A 3 9.24 -1.67 11.32
N SER A 4 9.18 -1.29 12.60
CA SER A 4 7.94 -1.05 13.34
C SER A 4 7.02 -0.03 12.68
N LYS A 5 7.58 0.84 11.82
CA LYS A 5 6.83 1.76 10.96
C LYS A 5 5.99 1.06 9.90
N ASP A 6 6.43 -0.08 9.38
CA ASP A 6 5.69 -0.85 8.37
C ASP A 6 4.43 -1.46 9.00
N ASP A 7 4.54 -1.98 10.23
CA ASP A 7 3.41 -2.55 10.98
C ASP A 7 2.36 -1.46 11.31
N MET A 8 2.80 -0.30 11.80
CA MET A 8 1.90 0.83 12.08
C MET A 8 1.14 1.30 10.82
N LEU A 9 1.80 1.32 9.66
CA LEU A 9 1.16 1.69 8.39
C LEU A 9 0.13 0.66 7.94
N LEU A 10 0.41 -0.64 8.15
CA LEU A 10 -0.53 -1.71 7.84
C LEU A 10 -1.78 -1.63 8.73
N GLU A 11 -1.59 -1.46 10.04
CA GLU A 11 -2.70 -1.29 10.99
C GLU A 11 -3.58 -0.10 10.61
N LEU A 12 -2.97 1.04 10.30
CA LEU A 12 -3.70 2.24 9.87
C LEU A 12 -4.49 1.99 8.57
N ALA A 13 -3.89 1.35 7.57
CA ALA A 13 -4.55 1.08 6.30
C ALA A 13 -5.77 0.15 6.47
N VAL A 14 -5.64 -0.89 7.30
CA VAL A 14 -6.73 -1.80 7.63
C VAL A 14 -7.83 -1.08 8.42
N ALA A 15 -7.46 -0.31 9.46
CA ALA A 15 -8.42 0.44 10.28
C ALA A 15 -9.19 1.48 9.46
N ALA A 16 -8.52 2.15 8.51
CA ALA A 16 -9.12 3.13 7.61
C ALA A 16 -9.91 2.49 6.45
N ARG A 17 -9.88 1.16 6.29
CA ARG A 17 -10.42 0.45 5.12
C ARG A 17 -9.90 1.03 3.80
N ALA A 18 -8.61 1.36 3.78
CA ALA A 18 -7.96 1.91 2.61
C ALA A 18 -7.87 0.85 1.50
N THR A 19 -8.08 1.25 0.25
CA THR A 19 -7.88 0.35 -0.90
C THR A 19 -6.41 0.10 -1.17
N TRP A 20 -5.57 1.13 -1.00
CA TRP A 20 -4.14 1.09 -1.37
C TRP A 20 -3.22 1.68 -0.31
N ILE A 21 -2.04 1.05 -0.14
CA ILE A 21 -0.83 1.70 0.36
C ILE A 21 0.04 2.06 -0.85
N ILE A 22 0.30 3.36 -1.04
CA ILE A 22 1.16 3.86 -2.10
C ILE A 22 2.60 3.91 -1.60
N THR A 23 3.50 3.11 -2.17
CA THR A 23 4.90 3.01 -1.72
C THR A 23 5.84 2.57 -2.83
N PHE A 24 7.10 3.01 -2.78
CA PHE A 24 8.15 2.48 -3.65
C PHE A 24 8.65 1.10 -3.20
N ASN A 25 8.38 0.71 -1.96
CA ASN A 25 8.97 -0.47 -1.35
C ASN A 25 7.93 -1.55 -1.06
N LEU A 26 7.38 -2.14 -2.13
CA LEU A 26 6.34 -3.16 -2.06
C LEU A 26 6.71 -4.38 -1.19
N ARG A 27 8.01 -4.68 -1.05
CA ARG A 27 8.47 -5.86 -0.31
C ARG A 27 8.13 -5.83 1.19
N HIS A 28 7.89 -4.64 1.75
CA HIS A 28 7.55 -4.46 3.17
C HIS A 28 6.11 -4.89 3.48
N PHE A 29 5.24 -4.96 2.47
CA PHE A 29 3.81 -5.20 2.63
C PHE A 29 3.34 -6.45 1.87
N ARG A 30 4.19 -7.47 1.76
CA ARG A 30 3.82 -8.73 1.11
C ARG A 30 2.72 -9.43 1.92
N GLY A 31 1.68 -9.92 1.24
CA GLY A 31 0.56 -10.60 1.87
C GLY A 31 -0.49 -9.66 2.47
N ILE A 32 -0.38 -8.34 2.30
CA ILE A 32 -1.36 -7.39 2.81
C ILE A 32 -2.74 -7.52 2.13
N ASP A 33 -2.78 -8.13 0.94
CA ASP A 33 -3.99 -8.43 0.18
C ASP A 33 -4.97 -9.32 0.95
N GLN A 34 -4.49 -10.14 1.89
CA GLN A 34 -5.36 -10.94 2.77
C GLN A 34 -6.26 -10.08 3.68
N PHE A 35 -5.92 -8.81 3.88
CA PHE A 35 -6.71 -7.85 4.65
C PHE A 35 -7.57 -6.92 3.77
N GLY A 36 -7.65 -7.19 2.47
CA GLY A 36 -8.41 -6.38 1.52
C GLY A 36 -7.75 -5.05 1.13
N VAL A 37 -6.46 -4.88 1.48
CA VAL A 37 -5.65 -3.71 1.12
C VAL A 37 -4.63 -4.13 0.07
N GLN A 38 -4.36 -3.31 -0.93
CA GLN A 38 -3.33 -3.57 -1.94
C GLN A 38 -2.14 -2.62 -1.78
N THR A 39 -0.98 -2.98 -2.34
CA THR A 39 0.14 -2.05 -2.45
C THR A 39 0.40 -1.71 -3.91
N ILE A 40 0.70 -0.44 -4.17
CA ILE A 40 0.90 0.09 -5.52
C ILE A 40 2.05 1.09 -5.53
N LYS A 41 2.81 1.15 -6.63
CA LYS A 41 3.83 2.18 -6.79
C LYS A 41 3.17 3.53 -7.10
N PRO A 42 3.77 4.66 -6.71
CA PRO A 42 3.20 5.98 -6.98
C PRO A 42 2.86 6.23 -8.45
N ARG A 43 3.74 5.84 -9.38
CA ARG A 43 3.47 5.98 -10.82
C ARG A 43 2.23 5.18 -11.23
N ASP A 44 2.17 3.92 -10.82
CA ASP A 44 1.09 3.02 -11.23
C ASP A 44 -0.25 3.47 -10.64
N PHE A 45 -0.24 4.05 -9.44
CA PHE A 45 -1.42 4.69 -8.86
C PHE A 45 -1.90 5.89 -9.70
N LEU A 46 -0.98 6.76 -10.14
CA LEU A 46 -1.34 7.90 -11.01
C LEU A 46 -1.91 7.44 -12.36
N VAL A 47 -1.44 6.31 -12.89
CA VAL A 47 -2.05 5.70 -14.09
C VAL A 47 -3.44 5.16 -13.77
N GLU A 48 -3.61 4.47 -12.64
CA GLU A 48 -4.89 3.89 -12.19
C GLU A 48 -5.99 4.96 -12.04
N ILE A 49 -5.64 6.14 -11.50
CA ILE A 49 -6.59 7.25 -11.34
C ILE A 49 -6.70 8.16 -12.58
N GLY A 50 -5.96 7.87 -13.66
CA GLY A 50 -6.03 8.59 -14.94
C GLY A 50 -5.29 9.94 -14.98
N GLU A 51 -4.45 10.26 -14.00
CA GLU A 51 -3.66 11.50 -13.98
C GLU A 51 -2.50 11.46 -14.99
N ILE A 52 -1.94 10.28 -15.26
CA ILE A 52 -0.85 10.08 -16.24
C ILE A 52 -1.07 8.83 -17.10
N LYS A 53 -0.28 8.68 -18.19
CA LYS A 53 -0.30 7.53 -19.10
C LYS A 53 0.96 6.66 -18.97
#